data_AF-A0A9E3E3V5-F1
#
_entry.id   AF-A0A9E3E3V5-F1
#
_cell.length_a   1.000
_cell.length_b   1.000
_cell.length_c   1.000
_cell.angle_alpha   90.00
_cell.angle_beta   90.00
_cell.angle_gamma   90.00
#
_symmetry.space_group_name_H-M   'P 1'
#
loop_
_entity.id
_entity.type
_entity.pdbx_description
1 polymer ?
#
loop_
_entity_poly.entity_id
_entity_poly.type
_entity_poly.pdbx_seq_one_letter_code
_entity_poly.pdbx_strand_id
1 'polypeptide(L)' 'MTGPKVGITGSYGGLNLGDEAILQSIIEQLRRDVPGVEISVFSRNADDTKRRHKVERAVPVRKLSRAEIVAEIENLDL' A
#
# COMPACT_ATOMS: atom_id res chain seq x y z
N MET A 1 -2.32 2.86 -21.20
CA MET A 1 -1.49 3.83 -20.44
C MET A 1 -1.38 3.30 -19.03
N THR A 2 -0.19 3.28 -18.45
CA THR A 2 0.00 2.94 -17.03
C THR A 2 -0.54 4.09 -16.18
N GLY A 3 -1.31 3.78 -15.13
CA GLY A 3 -1.79 4.77 -14.18
C GLY A 3 -0.69 5.17 -13.19
N PRO A 4 -0.98 6.07 -12.23
CA PRO A 4 0.01 6.53 -11.26
C PRO A 4 0.37 5.45 -10.25
N LYS A 5 1.58 5.54 -9.69
CA LYS A 5 2.06 4.74 -8.56
C LYS A 5 1.72 5.46 -7.25
N VAL A 6 0.80 4.92 -6.48
CA VAL A 6 0.27 5.55 -5.26
C VAL A 6 0.74 4.81 -4.02
N GLY A 7 1.33 5.54 -3.07
CA GLY A 7 1.66 5.06 -1.73
C GLY A 7 0.51 5.27 -0.75
N ILE A 8 0.12 4.21 -0.05
CA ILE A 8 -0.83 4.29 1.05
C ILE A 8 -0.08 4.07 2.36
N THR A 9 -0.15 5.06 3.24
CA THR A 9 0.40 5.01 4.60
C THR A 9 -0.72 5.06 5.63
N GLY A 10 -0.50 4.43 6.79
CA GLY A 10 -1.49 4.36 7.86
C GLY A 10 -1.20 3.22 8.85
N SER A 11 -2.16 2.91 9.72
CA SER A 11 -2.04 1.83 10.72
C SER A 11 -2.41 0.45 10.13
N TYR A 12 -1.83 0.08 8.99
CA TYR A 12 -2.19 -1.14 8.26
C TYR A 12 -1.25 -2.33 8.52
N GLY A 13 -1.75 -3.54 8.25
CA GLY A 13 -1.05 -4.80 8.54
C GLY A 13 -0.99 -5.12 10.04
N GLY A 14 -1.84 -4.47 10.83
CA GLY A 14 -1.96 -4.67 12.27
C GLY A 14 -2.98 -5.75 12.64
N LEU A 15 -3.63 -6.37 11.65
CA LEU A 15 -4.76 -7.31 11.82
C LEU A 15 -5.99 -6.67 12.52
N ASN A 16 -6.04 -5.34 12.57
CA ASN A 16 -7.22 -4.62 13.01
C ASN A 16 -8.24 -4.58 11.87
N LEU A 17 -9.36 -5.29 12.03
CA LEU A 17 -10.36 -5.42 10.97
C LEU A 17 -10.93 -4.07 10.50
N GLY A 18 -11.01 -3.07 11.37
CA GLY A 18 -11.45 -1.72 11.01
C GLY A 18 -10.45 -1.02 10.10
N ASP A 19 -9.17 -1.02 10.48
CA ASP A 19 -8.09 -0.45 9.67
C ASP A 19 -7.99 -1.16 8.30
N GLU A 20 -8.05 -2.51 8.29
CA GLU A 20 -8.01 -3.26 7.03
C GLU A 20 -9.27 -3.02 6.17
N ALA A 21 -10.45 -2.78 6.76
CA ALA A 21 -11.66 -2.43 6.01
C ALA A 21 -11.56 -1.04 5.37
N ILE A 22 -10.99 -0.06 6.08
CA ILE A 22 -10.69 1.26 5.54
C ILE A 22 -9.70 1.14 4.37
N LEU A 23 -8.61 0.40 4.56
CA LEU A 23 -7.63 0.14 3.50
C LEU A 23 -8.28 -0.49 2.27
N GLN A 24 -9.11 -1.52 2.47
CA GLN A 24 -9.82 -2.18 1.38
C GLN A 24 -10.71 -1.20 0.62
N SER A 25 -11.46 -0.36 1.32
CA SER A 25 -12.34 0.64 0.70
C SER A 25 -11.56 1.65 -0.16
N ILE A 26 -10.40 2.12 0.32
CA ILE A 26 -9.52 3.02 -0.43
C ILE A 26 -9.02 2.34 -1.70
N ILE A 27 -8.50 1.11 -1.59
CA ILE A 27 -7.96 0.35 -2.72
C ILE A 27 -9.03 0.12 -3.79
N GLU A 28 -10.23 -0.26 -3.38
CA GLU A 28 -11.32 -0.49 -4.31
C GLU A 28 -11.77 0.79 -5.02
N GLN A 29 -11.81 1.93 -4.33
CA GLN A 29 -12.13 3.22 -4.95
C GLN A 29 -11.05 3.64 -5.95
N LEU A 30 -9.77 3.59 -5.56
CA LEU A 30 -8.66 3.94 -6.45
C LEU A 30 -8.66 3.08 -7.72
N ARG A 31 -8.87 1.77 -7.60
CA ARG A 31 -8.93 0.87 -8.77
C ARG A 31 -10.12 1.13 -9.67
N ARG A 32 -11.26 1.58 -9.13
CA ARG A 32 -12.44 1.93 -9.92
C ARG A 32 -12.25 3.25 -10.67
N ASP A 33 -11.69 4.25 -10.00
CA ASP A 33 -11.72 5.63 -10.48
C ASP A 33 -10.43 6.02 -11.22
N VAL A 34 -9.33 5.30 -10.99
CA VAL A 34 -8.01 5.57 -11.60
C VAL A 34 -7.55 4.34 -12.39
N PRO A 35 -7.90 4.25 -13.69
CA PRO A 35 -7.50 3.12 -14.53
C PRO A 35 -5.99 2.92 -14.56
N GLY A 36 -5.55 1.70 -14.26
CA GLY A 36 -4.13 1.32 -14.30
C GLY A 36 -3.29 1.79 -13.11
N VAL A 37 -3.91 2.27 -12.03
CA VAL A 37 -3.20 2.62 -10.78
C VAL A 37 -2.38 1.44 -10.24
N GLU A 38 -1.17 1.71 -9.77
CA GLU A 38 -0.32 0.76 -9.06
C GLU A 38 -0.23 1.16 -7.59
N ILE A 39 -0.57 0.26 -6.67
CA ILE A 39 -0.71 0.58 -5.25
C ILE A 39 0.42 -0.07 -4.43
N SER A 40 1.12 0.77 -3.66
CA SER A 40 2.09 0.36 -2.66
C SER A 40 1.56 0.65 -1.26
N VAL A 41 1.39 -0.37 -0.41
CA VAL A 41 0.92 -0.19 0.98
C VAL A 41 2.08 -0.33 1.96
N PHE A 42 2.32 0.70 2.76
CA PHE A 42 3.28 0.68 3.86
C PHE A 42 2.65 0.00 5.07
N SER A 43 3.13 -1.21 5.40
CA SER A 43 2.44 -2.16 6.26
C SER A 43 3.31 -2.72 7.37
N ARG A 44 2.71 -2.95 8.55
CA ARG A 44 3.34 -3.66 9.66
C ARG A 44 3.51 -5.16 9.37
N ASN A 45 2.65 -5.73 8.53
CA ASN A 45 2.70 -7.13 8.08
C ASN A 45 2.44 -7.19 6.57
N ALA A 46 3.50 -6.96 5.79
CA ALA A 46 3.43 -6.87 4.34
C ALA A 46 2.86 -8.16 3.69
N ASP A 47 3.17 -9.33 4.24
CA ASP A 47 2.70 -10.61 3.69
C ASP A 47 1.18 -10.77 3.84
N ASP A 48 0.62 -10.43 5.01
CA ASP A 48 -0.84 -10.44 5.19
C ASP A 48 -1.51 -9.37 4.31
N THR A 49 -0.99 -8.14 4.32
CA THR A 49 -1.53 -7.05 3.51
C THR A 49 -1.57 -7.40 2.03
N LYS A 50 -0.49 -7.97 1.49
CA LYS A 50 -0.44 -8.37 0.07
C LYS A 50 -1.40 -9.51 -0.22
N ARG A 51 -1.50 -10.52 0.65
CA ARG A 51 -2.46 -11.64 0.49
C ARG A 51 -3.91 -11.17 0.57
N ARG A 52 -4.24 -10.32 1.54
CA ARG A 52 -5.60 -9.86 1.86
C ARG A 52 -6.13 -8.86 0.83
N HIS A 53 -5.34 -7.84 0.52
CA HIS A 53 -5.76 -6.71 -0.31
C HIS A 53 -5.31 -6.80 -1.77
N LYS A 54 -4.45 -7.78 -2.08
CA LYS A 54 -3.97 -8.08 -3.43
C LYS A 54 -3.35 -6.86 -4.13
N VAL A 55 -2.64 -6.02 -3.36
CA VAL A 55 -1.93 -4.85 -3.89
C VAL A 55 -0.65 -5.26 -4.61
N GLU A 56 -0.20 -4.39 -5.49
CA GLU A 56 0.98 -4.62 -6.32
C GLU A 56 2.23 -4.70 -5.43
N ARG A 57 2.33 -3.84 -4.42
CA ARG A 57 3.43 -3.85 -3.44
C ARG A 57 2.94 -3.65 -2.02
N ALA A 58 3.58 -4.34 -1.07
CA ALA A 58 3.40 -4.14 0.35
C ALA A 58 4.80 -3.98 0.98
N VAL A 59 5.04 -2.86 1.66
CA VAL A 59 6.36 -2.44 2.15
C VAL A 59 6.42 -2.68 3.66
N PRO A 60 7.35 -3.52 4.17
CA PRO A 60 7.40 -3.89 5.58
C PRO A 60 8.07 -2.81 6.44
N VAL A 61 7.34 -1.76 6.81
CA VAL A 61 7.91 -0.55 7.47
C VAL A 61 8.62 -0.78 8.80
N ARG A 62 8.37 -1.90 9.48
CA ARG A 62 9.06 -2.26 10.73
C ARG A 62 10.39 -2.98 10.53
N LYS A 63 10.75 -3.29 9.28
CA LYS A 63 11.97 -4.04 8.93
C LYS A 63 12.96 -3.22 8.12
N LEU A 64 12.59 -2.02 7.67
CA LEU A 64 13.41 -1.18 6.81
C LEU A 64 14.00 -0.01 7.58
N SER A 65 15.23 0.34 7.22
CA SER A 65 15.88 1.58 7.62
C SER A 65 15.27 2.79 6.91
N ARG A 66 15.61 4.00 7.38
CA ARG A 66 15.19 5.23 6.71
C ARG A 66 15.67 5.32 5.27
N ALA A 67 16.90 4.89 4.99
CA ALA A 67 17.46 4.95 3.63
C ALA A 67 16.71 4.00 2.67
N GLU A 68 16.38 2.80 3.15
CA GLU A 68 15.59 1.83 2.36
C GLU A 68 14.16 2.33 2.11
N ILE A 69 13.52 2.96 3.11
CA ILE A 69 12.18 3.55 2.94
C ILE A 69 12.19 4.73 1.95
N VAL A 70 13.26 5.53 1.91
CA VAL A 70 13.35 6.66 0.96
C VAL A 70 13.28 6.16 -0.48
N ALA A 71 14.01 5.10 -0.83
CA ALA A 71 13.96 4.52 -2.17
C ALA A 71 12.56 3.99 -2.54
N GLU A 72 11.80 3.51 -1.56
CA GLU A 72 10.40 3.10 -1.74
C GLU A 72 9.48 4.28 -2.06
N ILE A 73 9.71 5.43 -1.43
CA ILE A 73 8.92 6.65 -1.63
C ILE A 73 9.28 7.34 -2.95
N GLU A 74 10.57 7.39 -3.31
CA GLU A 74 11.05 8.01 -4.56
C GLU A 74 10.49 7.37 -5.84
N ASN A 75 10.00 6.13 -5.75
CA ASN A 75 9.37 5.42 -6.86
C ASN A 75 7.85 5.70 -6.98
N LEU A 76 7.27 6.55 -6.13
CA LEU A 76 5.84 6.88 -6.13
C LEU A 76 5.58 8.21 -6.84
N ASP A 77 4.43 8.30 -7.49
CA ASP A 77 3.91 9.54 -8.06
C ASP A 77 3.06 10.33 -7.04
N LEU A 78 2.49 9.63 -6.05
CA LEU A 78 1.65 10.19 -4.98
C LEU A 78 1.83 9.42 -3.66
#